data_AF-A0AAE3KD12-F1
#
_entry.id   AF-A0AAE3KD12-F1
#
_cell.length_a   1.000
_cell.length_b   1.000
_cell.length_c   1.000
_cell.angle_alpha   90.00
_cell.angle_beta   90.00
_cell.angle_gamma   90.00
#
_symmetry.space_group_name_H-M   'P 1'
#
loop_
_entity.id
_entity.type
_entity.pdbx_description
1 polymer ?
#
loop_
_entity_poly.entity_id
_entity_poly.type
_entity_poly.pdbx_seq_one_letter_code
_entity_poly.pdbx_strand_id
1 'polypeptide(L)'
;MSNPFDDLDSALAEPTDDENESAVETESTQVAEEIESPAEEIDPILEPAFGFDAVKQSPIYARESSWDAFDDAVAEQSLRARLDHEIRNSEKREWHDAALRVAAAEPEKLLTAFLEAREETEQ
;
A
#
# COMPACT_ATOMS: atom_id res chain seq x y z
N MET A 1 26.54 12.57 39.44
CA MET A 1 25.88 11.60 38.56
C MET A 1 26.45 11.79 37.17
N SER A 2 27.13 10.80 36.61
CA SER A 2 27.63 10.85 35.23
C SER A 2 26.48 10.66 34.25
N ASN A 3 26.46 11.44 33.16
CA ASN A 3 25.43 11.34 32.14
C ASN A 3 25.62 10.05 31.32
N PRO A 4 24.57 9.25 31.09
CA PRO A 4 24.63 7.97 30.39
C PRO A 4 24.72 8.10 28.85
N PHE A 5 24.78 9.33 28.31
CA PHE A 5 24.79 9.61 26.88
C PHE A 5 26.17 10.04 26.34
N ASP A 6 27.18 10.17 27.20
CA ASP A 6 28.53 10.63 26.83
C ASP A 6 29.32 9.57 26.01
N ASP A 7 28.88 8.30 26.06
CA ASP A 7 29.54 7.17 25.38
C ASP A 7 29.06 6.96 23.92
N LEU A 8 28.02 7.69 23.49
CA LEU A 8 27.47 7.57 22.12
C LEU A 8 28.14 8.51 21.11
N ASP A 9 28.69 9.63 21.56
CA ASP A 9 29.43 10.57 20.68
C ASP A 9 30.75 9.96 20.17
N SER A 10 31.35 9.06 20.96
CA SER A 10 32.60 8.36 20.58
C SER A 10 32.39 7.28 19.51
N ALA A 11 31.16 6.78 19.34
CA ALA A 11 30.81 5.77 18.35
C ALA A 11 30.49 6.36 16.96
N LEU A 12 30.41 7.69 16.84
CA LEU A 12 30.12 8.41 15.60
C LEU A 12 31.37 9.03 14.96
N ALA A 13 32.56 8.50 15.29
CA ALA A 13 33.77 8.79 14.53
C ALA A 13 33.86 7.87 13.30
N GLU A 14 33.52 8.43 12.13
CA GLU A 14 33.56 7.79 10.81
C GLU A 14 34.93 7.20 10.45
N PRO A 15 34.96 6.15 9.61
CA PRO A 15 35.98 6.00 8.60
C PRO A 15 35.43 6.34 7.20
N THR A 16 36.07 7.30 6.55
CA THR A 16 36.01 7.57 5.11
C THR A 16 36.78 6.49 4.33
N ASP A 17 36.20 5.92 3.27
CA ASP A 17 36.82 5.94 1.92
C ASP A 17 35.85 5.38 0.86
N ASP A 18 35.92 6.00 -0.33
CA ASP A 18 35.30 5.65 -1.60
C ASP A 18 35.64 4.21 -2.03
N GLU A 19 34.71 3.49 -2.69
CA GLU A 19 34.95 2.89 -4.02
C GLU A 19 33.68 2.21 -4.59
N ASN A 20 33.41 2.59 -5.84
CA ASN A 20 32.39 2.13 -6.76
C ASN A 20 32.62 0.70 -7.25
N GLU A 21 31.70 -0.24 -7.02
CA GLU A 21 31.47 -1.35 -7.96
C GLU A 21 29.99 -1.72 -8.10
N SER A 22 29.58 -1.65 -9.36
CA SER A 22 28.36 -2.21 -9.91
C SER A 22 28.33 -3.73 -9.72
N ALA A 23 27.29 -4.23 -9.05
CA ALA A 23 26.81 -5.61 -9.21
C ALA A 23 25.30 -5.63 -8.94
N VAL A 24 24.53 -5.26 -9.96
CA VAL A 24 23.09 -5.58 -10.01
C VAL A 24 22.99 -7.05 -10.37
N GLU A 25 22.83 -7.90 -9.36
CA GLU A 25 22.32 -9.26 -9.56
C GLU A 25 21.61 -9.74 -8.29
N THR A 26 20.39 -9.25 -8.09
CA THR A 26 19.41 -9.96 -7.26
C THR A 26 18.55 -10.81 -8.19
N GLU A 27 19.11 -11.95 -8.60
CA GLU A 27 18.33 -13.06 -9.14
C GLU A 27 17.42 -13.60 -8.03
N SER A 28 16.23 -13.00 -7.87
CA SER A 28 15.15 -13.61 -7.08
C SER A 28 14.41 -14.61 -7.95
N THR A 29 15.04 -15.77 -8.15
CA THR A 29 14.33 -16.97 -8.61
C THR A 29 13.60 -17.57 -7.39
N GLN A 30 12.44 -17.03 -7.05
CA GLN A 30 11.47 -17.73 -6.21
C GLN A 30 10.65 -18.63 -7.11
N VAL A 31 11.04 -19.90 -7.19
CA VAL A 31 10.15 -20.96 -7.65
C VAL A 31 9.06 -21.10 -6.59
N ALA A 32 7.91 -20.46 -6.83
CA ALA A 32 6.71 -20.77 -6.08
C ALA A 32 6.24 -22.16 -6.53
N GLU A 33 6.48 -23.17 -5.69
CA GLU A 33 5.73 -24.42 -5.78
C GLU A 33 4.26 -24.07 -5.54
N GLU A 34 3.45 -24.19 -6.59
CA GLU A 34 1.99 -24.10 -6.54
C GLU A 34 1.47 -25.31 -5.76
N ILE A 35 1.39 -25.17 -4.43
CA ILE A 35 0.65 -26.09 -3.59
C ILE A 35 -0.82 -25.76 -3.80
N GLU A 36 -1.45 -26.46 -4.75
CA GLU A 36 -2.90 -26.48 -4.94
C GLU A 36 -3.53 -27.12 -3.69
N SER A 37 -3.70 -26.28 -2.66
CA SER A 37 -4.46 -26.62 -1.47
C SER A 37 -5.92 -26.75 -1.88
N PRO A 38 -6.67 -27.72 -1.34
CA PRO A 38 -8.11 -27.80 -1.58
C PRO A 38 -8.72 -26.43 -1.27
N ALA A 39 -9.52 -25.88 -2.18
CA ALA A 39 -10.20 -24.62 -1.96
C ALA A 39 -11.09 -24.75 -0.72
N GLU A 40 -10.55 -24.35 0.43
CA GLU A 40 -11.34 -24.16 1.64
C GLU A 40 -12.39 -23.10 1.32
N GLU A 41 -13.61 -23.33 1.78
CA GLU A 41 -14.72 -22.41 1.56
C GLU A 41 -14.44 -21.15 2.40
N ILE A 42 -13.78 -20.16 1.78
CA ILE A 42 -13.41 -18.90 2.40
C ILE A 42 -14.70 -18.18 2.80
N ASP A 43 -14.88 -17.91 4.10
CA ASP A 43 -15.98 -17.08 4.58
C ASP A 43 -15.63 -15.60 4.29
N PRO A 44 -16.32 -14.93 3.33
CA PRO A 44 -16.00 -13.57 2.92
C PRO A 44 -16.27 -12.53 4.03
N ILE A 45 -16.93 -12.92 5.12
CA ILE A 45 -17.17 -12.06 6.28
C ILE A 45 -15.94 -12.05 7.21
N LEU A 46 -15.25 -13.19 7.31
CA LEU A 46 -14.21 -13.46 8.32
C LEU A 46 -12.81 -13.42 7.75
N GLU A 47 -12.66 -13.62 6.44
CA GLU A 47 -11.38 -13.69 5.75
C GLU A 47 -11.31 -12.71 4.58
N PRO A 48 -10.11 -12.19 4.26
CA PRO A 48 -9.92 -11.33 3.10
C PRO A 48 -10.26 -12.06 1.79
N ALA A 49 -10.81 -11.34 0.82
CA ALA A 49 -11.18 -11.93 -0.48
C ALA A 49 -9.99 -12.45 -1.29
N PHE A 50 -8.78 -11.97 -1.02
CA PHE A 50 -7.55 -12.44 -1.66
C PHE A 50 -6.29 -12.21 -0.81
N GLY A 51 -5.29 -13.07 -1.02
CA GLY A 51 -3.96 -12.99 -0.41
C GLY A 51 -3.03 -11.97 -1.07
N PHE A 52 -1.83 -11.79 -0.52
CA PHE A 52 -0.83 -10.86 -1.06
C PHE A 52 -0.16 -11.34 -2.35
N ASP A 53 -0.16 -12.66 -2.57
CA ASP A 53 0.30 -13.34 -3.78
C ASP A 53 -0.51 -12.93 -5.03
N ALA A 54 -1.79 -12.58 -4.86
CA ALA A 54 -2.65 -12.10 -5.93
C ALA A 54 -2.46 -10.61 -6.27
N VAL A 55 -1.57 -9.88 -5.58
CA VAL A 55 -1.46 -8.42 -5.67
C VAL A 55 -0.27 -7.98 -6.50
N LYS A 56 -0.52 -7.08 -7.46
CA LYS A 56 0.56 -6.28 -8.07
C LYS A 56 0.97 -5.14 -7.14
N GLN A 57 2.13 -5.26 -6.51
CA GLN A 57 2.69 -4.19 -5.67
C GLN A 57 3.30 -3.09 -6.56
N SER A 58 2.56 -2.00 -6.74
CA SER A 58 3.01 -0.83 -7.51
C SER A 58 2.77 0.45 -6.71
N PRO A 59 3.73 1.39 -6.65
CA PRO A 59 3.51 2.68 -6.00
C PRO A 59 2.45 3.50 -6.75
N ILE A 60 1.67 4.27 -5.99
CA ILE A 60 0.75 5.30 -6.49
C ILE A 60 1.25 6.65 -5.97
N TYR A 61 1.45 7.61 -6.87
CA TYR A 61 1.96 8.95 -6.55
C TYR A 61 0.82 9.95 -6.40
N ALA A 62 0.10 9.87 -5.28
CA ALA A 62 -0.92 10.84 -4.92
C ALA A 62 -0.32 11.99 -4.08
N ARG A 63 -0.95 13.17 -4.12
CA ARG A 63 -0.67 14.23 -3.13
C ARG A 63 -1.16 13.75 -1.76
N GLU A 64 -0.51 14.19 -0.68
CA GLU A 64 -0.86 13.82 0.70
C GLU A 64 -2.36 14.07 0.99
N SER A 65 -2.86 15.25 0.63
CA SER A 65 -4.28 15.60 0.80
C SER A 65 -5.25 14.66 0.08
N SER A 66 -4.88 14.17 -1.11
CA SER A 66 -5.69 13.19 -1.85
C SER A 66 -5.64 11.82 -1.19
N TRP A 67 -4.51 11.47 -0.57
CA TRP A 67 -4.32 10.20 0.12
C TRP A 67 -5.10 10.15 1.43
N ASP A 68 -5.06 11.24 2.21
CA ASP A 68 -5.83 11.37 3.44
C ASP A 68 -7.33 11.32 3.17
N ALA A 69 -7.81 12.06 2.15
CA ALA A 69 -9.21 12.02 1.75
C ALA A 69 -9.67 10.62 1.31
N PHE A 70 -8.80 9.85 0.67
CA PHE A 70 -9.07 8.47 0.32
C PHE A 70 -9.14 7.57 1.55
N ASP A 71 -8.18 7.67 2.48
CA ASP A 71 -8.14 6.88 3.70
C ASP A 71 -9.37 7.16 4.60
N ASP A 72 -9.80 8.41 4.71
CA ASP A 72 -11.03 8.79 5.42
C ASP A 72 -12.28 8.17 4.79
N ALA A 73 -12.39 8.24 3.46
CA ALA A 73 -13.50 7.64 2.73
C ALA A 73 -13.54 6.11 2.91
N VAL A 74 -12.38 5.45 2.85
CA VAL A 74 -12.25 4.00 3.10
C VAL A 74 -12.61 3.65 4.53
N ALA A 75 -12.19 4.44 5.52
CA ALA A 75 -12.55 4.20 6.92
C ALA A 75 -14.06 4.25 7.14
N GLU A 76 -14.75 5.22 6.53
CA GLU A 76 -16.21 5.31 6.57
C GLU A 76 -16.85 4.08 5.91
N GLN A 77 -16.42 3.69 4.70
CA GLN A 77 -16.99 2.54 4.01
C GLN A 77 -16.68 1.22 4.71
N SER A 78 -15.52 1.07 5.35
CA SER A 78 -15.18 -0.09 6.16
C SER A 78 -16.11 -0.21 7.38
N LEU A 79 -16.45 0.92 8.02
CA LEU A 79 -17.45 0.92 9.08
C LEU A 79 -18.82 0.47 8.55
N ARG A 80 -19.25 0.98 7.39
CA ARG A 80 -20.51 0.54 6.76
C ARG A 80 -20.49 -0.94 6.39
N ALA A 81 -19.41 -1.44 5.81
CA ALA A 81 -19.23 -2.86 5.52
C ALA A 81 -19.39 -3.72 6.78
N ARG A 82 -18.85 -3.27 7.92
CA ARG A 82 -18.99 -3.96 9.20
C ARG A 82 -20.42 -3.93 9.74
N LEU A 83 -21.13 -2.81 9.60
CA LEU A 83 -22.47 -2.62 10.16
C LEU A 83 -23.55 -3.27 9.29
N ASP A 84 -23.45 -3.12 7.97
CA ASP A 84 -24.50 -3.49 7.02
C ASP A 84 -24.29 -4.89 6.42
N HIS A 85 -23.04 -5.34 6.33
CA HIS A 85 -22.67 -6.62 5.70
C HIS A 85 -21.91 -7.56 6.63
N GLU A 86 -21.79 -7.18 7.92
CA GLU A 86 -21.09 -7.92 8.97
C GLU A 86 -19.60 -8.18 8.73
N ILE A 87 -19.01 -7.71 7.63
CA ILE A 87 -17.60 -7.92 7.26
C ILE A 87 -16.70 -7.44 8.39
N ARG A 88 -15.98 -8.37 9.03
CA ARG A 88 -15.12 -8.08 10.18
C ARG A 88 -13.67 -7.86 9.76
N ASN A 89 -13.25 -8.56 8.71
CA ASN A 89 -11.86 -8.63 8.26
C ASN A 89 -11.75 -8.11 6.81
N SER A 90 -11.85 -6.79 6.66
CA SER A 90 -11.54 -6.14 5.38
C SER A 90 -10.12 -5.58 5.41
N GLU A 91 -9.30 -5.98 4.47
CA GLU A 91 -7.91 -5.54 4.36
C GLU A 91 -7.76 -4.31 3.47
N LYS A 92 -6.79 -3.44 3.76
CA LYS A 92 -6.58 -2.21 2.97
C LYS A 92 -6.36 -2.50 1.48
N ARG A 93 -5.75 -3.65 1.14
CA ARG A 93 -5.53 -4.10 -0.24
C ARG A 93 -6.83 -4.31 -1.02
N GLU A 94 -7.89 -4.79 -0.37
CA GLU A 94 -9.19 -5.01 -1.01
C GLU A 94 -9.86 -3.68 -1.35
N TRP A 95 -9.72 -2.68 -0.48
CA TRP A 95 -10.20 -1.33 -0.73
C TRP A 95 -9.42 -0.63 -1.85
N HIS A 96 -8.10 -0.82 -1.93
CA HIS A 96 -7.31 -0.31 -3.05
C HIS A 96 -7.74 -0.95 -4.39
N ASP A 97 -7.92 -2.27 -4.43
CA ASP A 97 -8.37 -2.98 -5.62
C ASP A 97 -9.79 -2.54 -6.03
N ALA A 98 -10.72 -2.41 -5.07
CA ALA A 98 -12.06 -1.88 -5.31
C ALA A 98 -12.03 -0.45 -5.90
N ALA A 99 -11.18 0.43 -5.36
CA ALA A 99 -11.03 1.79 -5.86
C ALA A 99 -10.54 1.82 -7.32
N LEU A 100 -9.56 0.97 -7.65
CA LEU A 100 -9.07 0.82 -9.03
C LEU A 100 -10.15 0.31 -9.98
N ARG A 101 -10.97 -0.66 -9.54
CA ARG A 101 -12.11 -1.16 -10.33
C ARG A 101 -13.15 -0.09 -10.58
N VAL A 102 -13.48 0.73 -9.58
CA VAL A 102 -14.40 1.87 -9.73
C VAL A 102 -13.84 2.89 -10.73
N ALA A 103 -12.56 3.27 -10.58
CA ALA A 103 -11.93 4.21 -11.50
C ALA A 103 -11.89 3.69 -12.96
N ALA A 104 -11.66 2.39 -13.15
CA ALA A 104 -11.68 1.75 -14.45
C ALA A 104 -13.10 1.65 -15.05
N ALA A 105 -14.12 1.48 -14.21
CA ALA A 105 -15.52 1.43 -14.63
C ALA A 105 -16.10 2.81 -14.96
N GLU A 106 -15.54 3.87 -14.38
CA GLU A 106 -15.99 5.26 -14.56
C GLU A 106 -14.88 6.16 -15.17
N PRO A 107 -14.40 5.87 -16.39
CA PRO A 107 -13.25 6.57 -16.99
C PRO A 107 -13.50 8.06 -17.23
N GLU A 108 -14.76 8.46 -17.44
CA GLU A 108 -15.12 9.87 -17.61
C GLU A 108 -14.93 10.66 -16.32
N LYS A 109 -15.35 10.10 -15.16
CA LYS A 109 -15.14 10.76 -13.86
C LYS A 109 -13.65 10.85 -13.52
N LEU A 110 -12.88 9.83 -13.87
CA LEU A 110 -11.42 9.86 -13.73
C LEU A 110 -10.79 10.97 -14.57
N LEU A 111 -11.23 11.13 -15.84
CA LEU A 111 -10.76 12.21 -16.71
C LEU A 111 -11.15 13.59 -16.15
N THR A 112 -12.38 13.75 -15.67
CA THR A 112 -12.83 15.00 -15.04
C THR A 112 -11.97 15.36 -13.84
N ALA A 113 -11.79 14.43 -12.89
CA ALA A 113 -10.94 14.66 -11.72
C ALA A 113 -9.49 15.01 -12.09
N PHE A 114 -8.95 14.38 -13.13
CA PHE A 114 -7.62 14.72 -13.65
C PHE A 114 -7.56 16.14 -14.20
N LEU A 115 -8.55 16.57 -14.99
CA LEU A 115 -8.59 17.92 -15.56
C LEU A 115 -8.78 18.99 -14.47
N GLU A 116 -9.67 18.76 -13.51
CA GLU A 116 -9.88 19.64 -12.35
C GLU A 116 -8.57 19.83 -11.57
N ALA A 117 -7.84 18.74 -11.27
CA ALA A 117 -6.55 18.82 -10.59
C ALA A 117 -5.49 19.62 -11.37
N ARG A 118 -5.58 19.67 -12.71
CA ARG A 118 -4.71 20.51 -13.53
C ARG A 118 -5.07 21.99 -13.43
N GLU A 119 -6.35 22.32 -13.38
CA GLU A 119 -6.84 23.68 -13.22
C GLU A 119 -6.53 24.24 -11.81
N GLU A 120 -6.55 23.40 -10.79
CA GLU A 120 -6.16 23.76 -9.41
C GLU A 120 -4.69 24.18 -9.28
N THR A 121 -3.82 23.74 -10.19
CA THR A 121 -2.38 24.01 -10.12
C THR A 121 -2.00 25.36 -10.75
N GLU A 122 -2.95 26.08 -11.36
CA GLU A 122 -2.73 27.43 -11.93
C GLU A 122 -3.04 28.60 -10.97
N GLN A 123 -3.19 28.34 -9.66
CA GLN A 123 -3.41 29.39 -8.64
C GLN A 123 -2.34 29.41 -7.54
#